data_AF-A0A538MME6-F1
#
_entry.id   AF-A0A538MME6-F1
#
_cell.length_a   1.000
_cell.length_b   1.000
_cell.length_c   1.000
_cell.angle_alpha   90.00
_cell.angle_beta   90.00
_cell.angle_gamma   90.00
#
_symmetry.space_group_name_H-M   'P 1'
#
loop_
_entity.id
_entity.type
_entity.pdbx_description
1 polymer ?
#
loop_
_entity_poly.entity_id
_entity_poly.type
_entity_poly.pdbx_seq_one_letter_code
_entity_poly.pdbx_strand_id
1 'polypeptide(L)'
;MTIRPRSVGSEPRGSGAGLTSRTVSGLLWTAWGKGGHALLQVAVVVVLARLLRPADFGVVSAALVVIGFSAIFSEIGLGPALVQRTELETRHLQAAFSASFLFGLVLAGIVALGAPLLADFLRMPPVVPVLRALAWLFPLNSLAVVPEALMRRQLRFRWLANLEVLSYGAGYGLVGTVLAMRGFGVWALVAGNFAQSLLRLIVLLIAQGRPPVGVLPEGRALRDLMYFGSGHTVARVAHYWALQGDNLVVGRWLGPAALGLYGRAYTLMATPAALFGEILDNVLFPVMALVQGEQQRLALAYRRGIALIALIMLPASALLCVTAPEIVGVVLGPRWTGAVAALQILGAGLLFRTSHKMSDSIARATGAVYRRAWRQGVYAALVIGGAWVGQHWGIAGVAYAVLVALTINFLLMAQLGLRLSGLQWRSFWSAHLPALNLAVASGAAAWAVAGALRHADLPAASVLVATLGITLGWALLLVRYAPGWFLGQEGLWMLETLRTRAPFARGSASRPMAAELR
;
A
#
# COMPACT_ATOMS: atom_id res chain seq x y z
N MET A 1 5.35 -37.27 -9.20
CA MET A 1 4.50 -37.18 -7.99
C MET A 1 3.63 -35.93 -8.12
N THR A 2 2.34 -36.10 -8.35
CA THR A 2 1.39 -34.99 -8.59
C THR A 2 1.00 -34.36 -7.25
N ILE A 3 1.37 -33.10 -7.03
CA ILE A 3 0.97 -32.35 -5.83
C ILE A 3 -0.41 -31.75 -6.12
N ARG A 4 -1.46 -32.53 -5.87
CA ARG A 4 -2.83 -32.01 -5.92
C ARG A 4 -3.00 -30.98 -4.78
N PRO A 5 -3.69 -29.85 -5.03
CA PRO A 5 -4.18 -29.04 -3.92
C PRO A 5 -4.99 -29.97 -3.00
N ARG A 6 -4.79 -29.89 -1.68
CA ARG A 6 -5.64 -30.61 -0.73
C ARG A 6 -7.08 -30.31 -1.15
N SER A 7 -7.79 -31.32 -1.64
CA SER A 7 -9.23 -31.25 -1.80
C SER A 7 -9.76 -30.81 -0.44
N VAL A 8 -10.50 -29.72 -0.43
CA VAL A 8 -11.35 -29.38 0.71
C VAL A 8 -12.07 -30.68 1.05
N GLY A 9 -11.72 -31.27 2.19
CA GLY A 9 -12.40 -32.45 2.68
C GLY A 9 -13.88 -32.13 2.65
N SER A 10 -14.68 -33.08 2.19
CA SER A 10 -16.13 -33.05 2.27
C SER A 10 -16.54 -32.96 3.74
N GLU A 11 -16.46 -31.75 4.31
CA GLU A 11 -17.13 -31.40 5.55
C GLU A 11 -18.64 -31.40 5.26
N PRO A 12 -19.47 -31.81 6.24
CA PRO A 12 -20.91 -31.93 6.05
C PRO A 12 -21.46 -30.59 5.56
N ARG A 13 -22.44 -30.65 4.64
CA ARG A 13 -23.22 -29.49 4.16
C ARG A 13 -23.98 -28.85 5.32
N GLY A 14 -23.28 -28.10 6.17
CA GLY A 14 -23.83 -27.35 7.29
C GLY A 14 -23.82 -25.87 6.96
N SER A 15 -24.99 -25.34 6.63
CA SER A 15 -25.42 -23.92 6.61
C SER A 15 -24.45 -22.87 6.00
N GLY A 16 -24.93 -22.09 5.03
CA GLY A 16 -24.20 -20.95 4.41
C GLY A 16 -23.69 -19.86 5.38
N ALA A 17 -24.00 -19.96 6.68
CA ALA A 17 -23.42 -19.16 7.75
C ALA A 17 -21.93 -19.47 8.00
N GLY A 18 -21.47 -20.71 7.77
CA GLY A 18 -20.09 -21.14 8.08
C GLY A 18 -19.02 -20.60 7.13
N LEU A 19 -19.31 -20.52 5.82
CA LEU A 19 -18.37 -20.01 4.82
C LEU A 19 -18.18 -18.48 4.95
N THR A 20 -19.27 -17.77 5.22
CA THR A 20 -19.29 -16.32 5.43
C THR A 20 -18.54 -15.94 6.71
N SER A 21 -18.75 -16.69 7.81
CA SER A 21 -18.03 -16.50 9.09
C SER A 21 -16.53 -16.79 8.97
N ARG A 22 -16.13 -17.87 8.28
CA ARG A 22 -14.71 -18.19 8.01
C ARG A 22 -14.03 -17.16 7.10
N THR A 23 -14.75 -16.58 6.14
CA THR A 23 -14.23 -15.53 5.25
C THR A 23 -14.07 -14.20 5.99
N VAL A 24 -15.03 -13.82 6.83
CA VAL A 24 -14.97 -12.59 7.64
C VAL A 24 -13.88 -12.67 8.71
N SER A 25 -13.70 -13.82 9.38
CA SER A 25 -12.61 -13.99 10.35
C SER A 25 -11.24 -13.98 9.67
N GLY A 26 -11.12 -14.55 8.46
CA GLY A 26 -9.91 -14.46 7.63
C GLY A 26 -9.57 -13.03 7.21
N LEU A 27 -10.58 -12.24 6.81
CA LEU A 27 -10.43 -10.81 6.47
C LEU A 27 -10.00 -9.98 7.67
N LEU A 28 -10.65 -10.16 8.83
CA LEU A 28 -10.28 -9.47 10.07
C LEU A 28 -8.85 -9.82 10.48
N TRP A 29 -8.46 -11.09 10.39
CA TRP A 29 -7.10 -11.49 10.76
C TRP A 29 -6.04 -10.95 9.80
N THR A 30 -6.36 -10.86 8.52
CA THR A 30 -5.48 -10.24 7.51
C THR A 30 -5.34 -8.74 7.78
N ALA A 31 -6.43 -8.06 8.14
CA ALA A 31 -6.40 -6.65 8.53
C ALA A 31 -5.56 -6.42 9.80
N TRP A 32 -5.69 -7.29 10.81
CA TRP A 32 -4.86 -7.26 12.02
C TRP A 32 -3.37 -7.49 11.72
N GLY A 33 -3.04 -8.50 10.91
CA GLY A 33 -1.65 -8.78 10.52
C GLY A 33 -1.01 -7.62 9.77
N LYS A 34 -1.73 -7.01 8.82
CA LYS A 34 -1.26 -5.83 8.07
C LYS A 34 -1.17 -4.58 8.93
N GLY A 35 -2.15 -4.35 9.82
CA GLY A 35 -2.10 -3.25 10.78
C GLY A 35 -0.92 -3.37 11.73
N GLY A 36 -0.67 -4.58 12.27
CA GLY A 36 0.50 -4.87 13.08
C GLY A 36 1.82 -4.64 12.34
N HIS A 37 1.90 -5.09 11.08
CA HIS A 37 3.05 -4.82 10.21
C HIS A 37 3.28 -3.31 10.02
N ALA A 38 2.24 -2.55 9.70
CA ALA A 38 2.34 -1.11 9.49
C ALA A 38 2.78 -0.36 10.77
N LEU A 39 2.25 -0.75 11.93
CA LEU A 39 2.68 -0.19 13.22
C LEU A 39 4.15 -0.49 13.52
N LEU A 40 4.58 -1.73 13.31
CA LEU A 40 5.99 -2.11 13.43
C LEU A 40 6.87 -1.32 12.44
N GLN A 41 6.39 -1.15 11.20
CA GLN A 41 7.08 -0.38 10.17
C GLN A 41 7.27 1.08 10.60
N VAL A 42 6.22 1.72 11.10
CA VAL A 42 6.30 3.08 11.65
C VAL A 42 7.27 3.14 12.82
N ALA A 43 7.18 2.23 13.79
CA ALA A 43 8.07 2.22 14.95
C ALA A 43 9.55 2.09 14.57
N VAL A 44 9.87 1.16 13.66
CA VAL A 44 11.25 0.96 13.18
C VAL A 44 11.73 2.16 12.37
N VAL A 45 10.85 2.76 11.54
CA VAL A 45 11.19 3.97 10.78
C VAL A 45 11.44 5.16 11.72
N VAL A 46 10.65 5.32 12.80
CA VAL A 46 10.88 6.37 13.82
C VAL A 46 12.29 6.26 14.39
N VAL A 47 12.67 5.05 14.80
CA VAL A 47 13.99 4.79 15.39
C VAL A 47 15.10 5.05 14.38
N LEU A 48 15.00 4.49 13.17
CA LEU A 48 16.01 4.65 12.13
C LEU A 48 16.11 6.09 11.60
N ALA A 49 14.99 6.82 11.49
CA ALA A 49 14.95 8.22 11.07
C ALA A 49 15.68 9.15 12.05
N ARG A 50 15.68 8.82 13.34
CA ARG A 50 16.39 9.58 14.37
C ARG A 50 17.90 9.28 14.38
N LEU A 51 18.28 8.06 14.03
CA LEU A 51 19.69 7.63 14.01
C LEU A 51 20.41 8.01 12.71
N LEU A 52 19.72 7.96 11.58
CA LEU A 52 20.30 8.17 10.25
C LEU A 52 20.01 9.57 9.69
N ARG A 53 20.77 9.96 8.66
CA ARG A 53 20.58 11.25 7.97
C ARG A 53 19.60 11.08 6.81
N PRO A 54 18.87 12.14 6.40
CA PRO A 54 18.01 12.08 5.21
C PRO A 54 18.74 11.60 3.95
N ALA A 55 20.01 12.00 3.77
CA ALA A 55 20.82 11.55 2.65
C ALA A 55 21.03 10.03 2.62
N ASP A 56 21.17 9.38 3.79
CA ASP A 56 21.36 7.93 3.85
C ASP A 56 20.12 7.19 3.32
N PHE A 57 18.94 7.67 3.72
CA PHE A 57 17.68 7.18 3.20
C PHE A 57 17.53 7.46 1.71
N GLY A 58 17.95 8.63 1.23
CA GLY A 58 17.91 8.97 -0.18
C GLY A 58 18.75 8.05 -1.05
N VAL A 59 19.98 7.75 -0.63
CA VAL A 59 20.86 6.80 -1.35
C VAL A 59 20.21 5.42 -1.46
N VAL A 60 19.66 4.90 -0.35
CA VAL A 60 18.98 3.60 -0.36
C VAL A 60 17.68 3.66 -1.18
N SER A 61 16.90 4.73 -1.08
CA SER A 61 15.70 4.92 -1.90
C SER A 61 16.03 4.92 -3.38
N ALA A 62 17.08 5.63 -3.81
CA ALA A 62 17.53 5.64 -5.20
C ALA A 62 17.93 4.23 -5.66
N ALA A 63 18.68 3.52 -4.83
CA ALA A 63 19.05 2.14 -5.12
C ALA A 63 17.83 1.22 -5.20
N LEU A 64 16.86 1.36 -4.29
CA LEU A 64 15.62 0.58 -4.28
C LEU A 64 14.70 0.87 -5.47
N VAL A 65 14.77 2.07 -6.07
CA VAL A 65 14.09 2.36 -7.34
C VAL A 65 14.67 1.51 -8.48
N VAL A 66 15.99 1.38 -8.55
CA VAL A 66 16.63 0.52 -9.55
C VAL A 66 16.36 -0.96 -9.26
N ILE A 67 16.51 -1.38 -7.99
CA ILE A 67 16.33 -2.76 -7.59
C ILE A 67 14.88 -3.20 -7.79
N GLY A 68 13.91 -2.37 -7.40
CA GLY A 68 12.49 -2.65 -7.57
C GLY A 68 12.07 -2.74 -9.04
N PHE A 69 12.59 -1.88 -9.92
CA PHE A 69 12.35 -1.97 -11.35
C PHE A 69 12.91 -3.27 -11.93
N SER A 70 14.15 -3.62 -11.57
CA SER A 70 14.83 -4.82 -12.04
C SER A 70 14.16 -6.10 -11.51
N ALA A 71 13.61 -6.08 -10.30
CA ALA A 71 12.92 -7.21 -9.67
C ALA A 71 11.63 -7.60 -10.42
N ILE A 72 11.04 -6.70 -11.21
CA ILE A 72 9.90 -7.04 -12.08
C ILE A 72 10.30 -8.13 -13.08
N PHE A 73 11.56 -8.12 -13.52
CA PHE A 73 12.11 -9.06 -14.50
C PHE A 73 12.73 -10.31 -13.85
N SER A 74 13.10 -10.28 -12.56
CA SER A 74 13.77 -11.43 -11.92
C SER A 74 12.87 -12.64 -11.75
N GLU A 75 11.56 -12.43 -11.60
CA GLU A 75 10.62 -13.51 -11.34
C GLU A 75 9.81 -13.93 -12.57
N ILE A 76 9.80 -13.15 -13.67
CA ILE A 76 9.03 -13.35 -14.92
C ILE A 76 7.62 -13.95 -14.68
N GLY A 77 6.93 -13.54 -13.61
CA GLY A 77 5.60 -14.07 -13.27
C GLY A 77 5.54 -15.57 -12.86
N LEU A 78 6.68 -16.22 -12.61
CA LEU A 78 6.78 -17.64 -12.24
C LEU A 78 6.01 -17.95 -10.95
N GLY A 79 6.09 -17.08 -9.93
CA GLY A 79 5.33 -17.23 -8.69
C GLY A 79 3.80 -17.33 -8.91
N PRO A 80 3.17 -16.31 -9.52
CA PRO A 80 1.76 -16.36 -9.91
C PRO A 80 1.39 -17.57 -10.78
N ALA A 81 2.24 -17.93 -11.74
CA ALA A 81 1.99 -19.06 -12.64
C ALA A 81 1.95 -20.41 -11.89
N LEU A 82 2.82 -20.61 -10.88
CA LEU A 82 2.78 -21.79 -10.00
C LEU A 82 1.52 -21.85 -9.12
N VAL A 83 1.03 -20.69 -8.68
CA VAL A 83 -0.20 -20.60 -7.87
C VAL A 83 -1.44 -20.92 -8.71
N GLN A 84 -1.50 -20.40 -9.95
CA GLN A 84 -2.66 -20.56 -10.83
C GLN A 84 -2.79 -21.99 -11.41
N ARG A 85 -1.68 -22.66 -11.71
CA ARG A 85 -1.70 -23.94 -12.45
C ARG A 85 -2.43 -25.04 -11.67
N THR A 86 -3.48 -25.63 -12.21
CA THR A 86 -4.29 -26.62 -11.49
C THR A 86 -3.47 -27.86 -11.10
N GLU A 87 -2.66 -28.39 -12.01
CA GLU A 87 -1.81 -29.56 -11.78
C GLU A 87 -0.33 -29.16 -11.70
N LEU A 88 0.27 -29.39 -10.52
CA LEU A 88 1.70 -29.19 -10.30
C LEU A 88 2.42 -30.53 -10.28
N GLU A 89 3.56 -30.53 -10.97
CA GLU A 89 4.48 -31.66 -11.04
C GLU A 89 5.85 -31.16 -10.61
N THR A 90 6.71 -32.08 -10.17
CA THR A 90 8.07 -31.77 -9.72
C THR A 90 8.88 -31.01 -10.78
N ARG A 91 8.71 -31.33 -12.06
CA ARG A 91 9.37 -30.62 -13.18
C ARG A 91 9.03 -29.14 -13.25
N HIS A 92 7.78 -28.76 -12.94
CA HIS A 92 7.36 -27.35 -12.93
C HIS A 92 8.05 -26.59 -11.80
N LEU A 93 8.19 -27.22 -10.63
CA LEU A 93 8.85 -26.63 -9.48
C LEU A 93 10.36 -26.49 -9.70
N GLN A 94 11.00 -27.51 -10.26
CA GLN A 94 12.42 -27.50 -10.63
C GLN A 94 12.71 -26.45 -11.71
N ALA A 95 11.91 -26.42 -12.77
CA ALA A 95 12.05 -25.42 -13.83
C ALA A 95 11.88 -24.00 -13.30
N ALA A 96 10.85 -23.75 -12.48
CA ALA A 96 10.63 -22.44 -11.89
C ALA A 96 11.74 -22.03 -10.91
N PHE A 97 12.23 -22.96 -10.09
CA PHE A 97 13.31 -22.70 -9.15
C PHE A 97 14.63 -22.36 -9.87
N SER A 98 15.07 -23.23 -10.77
CA SER A 98 16.33 -23.04 -11.51
C SER A 98 16.28 -21.83 -12.43
N ALA A 99 15.13 -21.57 -13.09
CA ALA A 99 14.96 -20.38 -13.93
C ALA A 99 14.96 -19.09 -13.10
N SER A 100 14.19 -19.03 -12.00
CA SER A 100 14.17 -17.84 -11.12
C SER A 100 15.58 -17.55 -10.60
N PHE A 101 16.29 -18.58 -10.13
CA PHE A 101 17.65 -18.41 -9.62
C PHE A 101 18.62 -17.91 -10.70
N LEU A 102 18.57 -18.49 -11.91
CA LEU A 102 19.40 -18.04 -13.03
C LEU A 102 19.08 -16.60 -13.44
N PHE A 103 17.80 -16.23 -13.56
CA PHE A 103 17.40 -14.85 -13.86
C PHE A 103 17.82 -13.88 -12.76
N GLY A 104 17.68 -14.28 -11.49
CA GLY A 104 18.16 -13.51 -10.36
C GLY A 104 19.67 -13.27 -10.41
N LEU A 105 20.46 -14.31 -10.73
CA LEU A 105 21.91 -14.18 -10.86
C LEU A 105 22.33 -13.29 -12.03
N VAL A 106 21.69 -13.46 -13.20
CA VAL A 106 21.93 -12.62 -14.38
C VAL A 106 21.61 -11.15 -14.08
N LEU A 107 20.46 -10.87 -13.47
CA LEU A 107 20.11 -9.50 -13.08
C LEU A 107 21.02 -8.92 -12.01
N ALA A 108 21.47 -9.73 -11.05
CA ALA A 108 22.48 -9.30 -10.09
C ALA A 108 23.77 -8.88 -10.78
N GLY A 109 24.25 -9.67 -11.75
CA GLY A 109 25.39 -9.31 -12.59
C GLY A 109 25.18 -8.01 -13.35
N ILE A 110 24.04 -7.88 -14.05
CA ILE A 110 23.71 -6.67 -14.84
C ILE A 110 23.67 -5.42 -13.94
N VAL A 111 23.00 -5.49 -12.79
CA VAL A 111 22.88 -4.34 -11.88
C VAL A 111 24.19 -4.02 -11.19
N ALA A 112 24.96 -5.03 -10.75
CA ALA A 112 26.24 -4.82 -10.08
C ALA A 112 27.31 -4.23 -11.01
N LEU A 113 27.37 -4.72 -12.26
CA LEU A 113 28.28 -4.20 -13.30
C LEU A 113 27.80 -2.84 -13.83
N GLY A 114 26.49 -2.64 -13.98
CA GLY A 114 25.87 -1.39 -14.38
C GLY A 114 25.80 -0.31 -13.29
N ALA A 115 26.17 -0.64 -12.05
CA ALA A 115 26.08 0.28 -10.90
C ALA A 115 26.79 1.63 -11.10
N PRO A 116 28.00 1.71 -11.69
CA PRO A 116 28.64 2.99 -11.99
C PRO A 116 27.82 3.84 -12.97
N LEU A 117 27.37 3.26 -14.09
CA LEU A 117 26.54 3.95 -15.08
C LEU A 117 25.23 4.47 -14.48
N LEU A 118 24.61 3.68 -13.59
CA LEU A 118 23.41 4.07 -12.89
C LEU A 118 23.67 5.18 -11.86
N ALA A 119 24.81 5.17 -11.17
CA ALA A 119 25.21 6.22 -10.26
C ALA A 119 25.54 7.53 -10.99
N ASP A 120 26.18 7.45 -12.15
CA ASP A 120 26.45 8.60 -13.03
C ASP A 120 25.15 9.17 -13.58
N PHE A 121 24.23 8.29 -14.02
CA PHE A 121 22.88 8.69 -14.37
C PHE A 121 22.26 9.41 -13.19
N LEU A 122 22.15 8.80 -12.00
CA LEU A 122 21.52 9.41 -10.83
C LEU A 122 22.26 10.64 -10.26
N ARG A 123 23.50 10.91 -10.69
CA ARG A 123 24.43 11.87 -10.07
C ARG A 123 24.64 11.61 -8.57
N MET A 124 24.77 10.34 -8.19
CA MET A 124 24.97 9.91 -6.80
C MET A 124 26.08 8.85 -6.68
N PRO A 125 27.36 9.23 -6.57
CA PRO A 125 28.46 8.28 -6.40
C PRO A 125 28.27 7.27 -5.24
N PRO A 126 27.71 7.63 -4.07
CA PRO A 126 27.49 6.68 -2.97
C PRO A 126 26.52 5.54 -3.29
N VAL A 127 25.75 5.62 -4.38
CA VAL A 127 24.79 4.58 -4.79
C VAL A 127 25.51 3.35 -5.37
N VAL A 128 26.73 3.47 -5.91
CA VAL A 128 27.47 2.36 -6.51
C VAL A 128 27.65 1.17 -5.55
N PRO A 129 28.27 1.33 -4.36
CA PRO A 129 28.45 0.21 -3.43
C PRO A 129 27.11 -0.34 -2.91
N VAL A 130 26.10 0.51 -2.77
CA VAL A 130 24.76 0.12 -2.32
C VAL A 130 24.04 -0.73 -3.37
N LEU A 131 24.10 -0.35 -4.65
CA LEU A 131 23.55 -1.15 -5.74
C LEU A 131 24.24 -2.50 -5.86
N ARG A 132 25.58 -2.52 -5.80
CA ARG A 132 26.35 -3.78 -5.84
C ARG A 132 25.98 -4.71 -4.68
N ALA A 133 25.80 -4.16 -3.48
CA ALA A 133 25.33 -4.95 -2.35
C ALA A 133 23.90 -5.45 -2.58
N LEU A 134 22.94 -4.55 -2.82
CA LEU A 134 21.52 -4.90 -2.99
C LEU A 134 21.24 -5.78 -4.22
N ALA A 135 22.11 -5.80 -5.23
CA ALA A 135 22.00 -6.72 -6.36
C ALA A 135 21.97 -8.19 -5.92
N TRP A 136 22.66 -8.55 -4.83
CA TRP A 136 22.60 -9.91 -4.28
C TRP A 136 21.23 -10.29 -3.71
N LEU A 137 20.31 -9.33 -3.53
CA LEU A 137 18.93 -9.64 -3.19
C LEU A 137 18.19 -10.35 -4.34
N PHE A 138 18.59 -10.19 -5.60
CA PHE A 138 17.93 -10.89 -6.71
C PHE A 138 18.05 -12.42 -6.59
N PRO A 139 19.25 -13.03 -6.54
CA PRO A 139 19.37 -14.47 -6.40
C PRO A 139 18.78 -14.94 -5.06
N LEU A 140 18.95 -14.17 -3.99
CA LEU A 140 18.40 -14.50 -2.67
C LEU A 140 16.86 -14.56 -2.68
N ASN A 141 16.19 -13.55 -3.21
CA ASN A 141 14.72 -13.53 -3.31
C ASN A 141 14.20 -14.54 -4.33
N SER A 142 14.97 -14.81 -5.39
CA SER A 142 14.62 -15.83 -6.39
C SER A 142 14.51 -17.23 -5.80
N LEU A 143 15.34 -17.56 -4.81
CA LEU A 143 15.25 -18.82 -4.06
C LEU A 143 13.96 -18.93 -3.22
N ALA A 144 13.37 -17.79 -2.83
CA ALA A 144 12.14 -17.74 -2.05
C ALA A 144 10.86 -17.87 -2.90
N VAL A 145 10.93 -17.65 -4.22
CA VAL A 145 9.77 -17.60 -5.14
C VAL A 145 8.94 -18.89 -5.09
N VAL A 146 9.58 -20.06 -5.25
CA VAL A 146 8.89 -21.36 -5.27
C VAL A 146 8.32 -21.74 -3.91
N PRO A 147 9.10 -21.72 -2.80
CA PRO A 147 8.55 -21.95 -1.46
C PRO A 147 7.34 -21.04 -1.15
N GLU A 148 7.45 -19.75 -1.46
CA GLU A 148 6.39 -18.79 -1.21
C GLU A 148 5.14 -19.09 -2.04
N ALA A 149 5.31 -19.39 -3.34
CA ALA A 149 4.20 -19.76 -4.21
C ALA A 149 3.47 -21.01 -3.69
N LEU A 150 4.20 -22.01 -3.18
CA LEU A 150 3.60 -23.19 -2.56
C LEU A 150 2.82 -22.85 -1.28
N MET A 151 3.36 -21.98 -0.41
CA MET A 151 2.63 -21.54 0.80
C MET A 151 1.37 -20.74 0.44
N ARG A 152 1.43 -19.88 -0.58
CA ARG A 152 0.27 -19.14 -1.11
C ARG A 152 -0.79 -20.08 -1.69
N ARG A 153 -0.37 -21.08 -2.47
CA ARG A 153 -1.25 -22.12 -3.03
C ARG A 153 -1.92 -22.96 -1.93
N GLN A 154 -1.21 -23.24 -0.84
CA GLN A 154 -1.74 -23.90 0.35
C GLN A 154 -2.61 -22.97 1.22
N LEU A 155 -2.89 -21.74 0.76
CA LEU A 155 -3.69 -20.73 1.46
C LEU A 155 -3.17 -20.38 2.86
N ARG A 156 -1.86 -20.51 3.10
CA ARG A 156 -1.21 -20.19 4.39
C ARG A 156 -0.96 -18.69 4.56
N PHE A 157 -1.94 -17.85 4.22
CA PHE A 157 -1.81 -16.39 4.24
C PHE A 157 -1.49 -15.83 5.63
N ARG A 158 -2.11 -16.39 6.68
CA ARG A 158 -1.83 -15.99 8.08
C ARG A 158 -0.37 -16.23 8.47
N TRP A 159 0.17 -17.38 8.06
CA TRP A 159 1.57 -17.73 8.33
C TRP A 159 2.53 -16.82 7.54
N LEU A 160 2.22 -16.53 6.27
CA LEU A 160 3.00 -15.60 5.45
C LEU A 160 2.99 -14.17 6.01
N ALA A 161 1.85 -13.69 6.48
CA ALA A 161 1.74 -12.37 7.12
C ALA A 161 2.56 -12.30 8.41
N ASN A 162 2.51 -13.34 9.25
CA ASN A 162 3.34 -13.41 10.46
C ASN A 162 4.84 -13.46 10.12
N LEU A 163 5.22 -14.21 9.08
CA LEU A 163 6.60 -14.24 8.60
C LEU A 163 7.07 -12.85 8.13
N GLU A 164 6.21 -12.10 7.44
CA GLU A 164 6.52 -10.73 7.01
C GLU A 164 6.81 -9.82 8.21
N VAL A 165 5.96 -9.86 9.24
CA VAL A 165 6.16 -9.10 10.49
C VAL A 165 7.45 -9.53 11.21
N LEU A 166 7.68 -10.84 11.41
CA LEU A 166 8.88 -11.33 12.09
C LEU A 166 10.15 -10.98 11.32
N SER A 167 10.15 -11.16 10.00
CA SER A 167 11.31 -10.88 9.16
C SER A 167 11.63 -9.39 9.11
N TYR A 168 10.62 -8.51 9.02
CA TYR A 168 10.83 -7.07 9.10
C TYR A 168 11.36 -6.64 10.47
N GLY A 169 10.80 -7.18 11.55
CA GLY A 169 11.23 -6.90 12.92
C GLY A 169 12.67 -7.34 13.19
N ALA A 170 13.06 -8.54 12.77
CA ALA A 170 14.44 -9.00 12.91
C ALA A 170 15.41 -8.26 11.98
N GLY A 171 15.00 -8.01 10.74
CA GLY A 171 15.82 -7.33 9.74
C GLY A 171 16.03 -5.86 10.05
N TYR A 172 15.03 -5.02 9.83
CA TYR A 172 15.17 -3.59 10.07
C TYR A 172 15.12 -3.24 11.56
N GLY A 173 14.21 -3.88 12.32
CA GLY A 173 14.00 -3.54 13.72
C GLY A 173 15.18 -3.88 14.63
N LEU A 174 15.81 -5.04 14.43
CA LEU A 174 16.98 -5.46 15.20
C LEU A 174 18.29 -5.18 14.46
N VAL A 175 18.57 -5.85 13.34
CA VAL A 175 19.86 -5.72 12.64
C VAL A 175 20.11 -4.29 12.15
N GLY A 176 19.12 -3.70 11.48
CA GLY A 176 19.21 -2.33 10.98
C GLY A 176 19.40 -1.32 12.11
N THR A 177 18.57 -1.38 13.15
CA THR A 177 18.69 -0.47 14.32
C THR A 177 20.03 -0.61 15.03
N VAL A 178 20.51 -1.84 15.28
CA VAL A 178 21.79 -2.07 15.95
C VAL A 178 22.96 -1.50 15.16
N LEU A 179 22.99 -1.70 13.84
CA LEU A 179 24.02 -1.13 12.97
C LEU A 179 23.92 0.40 12.88
N ALA A 180 22.71 0.95 12.87
CA ALA A 180 22.51 2.40 12.90
C ALA A 180 23.02 3.01 14.22
N MET A 181 22.77 2.37 15.37
CA MET A 181 23.31 2.78 16.67
C MET A 181 24.85 2.73 16.71
N ARG A 182 25.44 1.78 15.98
CA ARG A 182 26.90 1.64 15.81
C ARG A 182 27.50 2.62 14.79
N GLY A 183 26.69 3.48 14.16
CA GLY A 183 27.16 4.52 13.24
C GLY A 183 27.42 4.06 11.80
N PHE A 184 26.89 2.91 11.36
CA PHE A 184 27.11 2.37 10.01
C PHE A 184 26.37 3.14 8.88
N GLY A 185 25.57 4.15 9.22
CA GLY A 185 24.89 5.03 8.24
C GLY A 185 24.00 4.24 7.27
N VAL A 186 24.18 4.49 5.97
CA VAL A 186 23.49 3.82 4.85
C VAL A 186 23.46 2.29 5.00
N TRP A 187 24.56 1.69 5.48
CA TRP A 187 24.71 0.23 5.56
C TRP A 187 23.77 -0.42 6.58
N ALA A 188 23.26 0.34 7.56
CA ALA A 188 22.23 -0.14 8.46
C ALA A 188 20.94 -0.53 7.72
N LEU A 189 20.53 0.28 6.74
CA LEU A 189 19.34 0.02 5.93
C LEU A 189 19.58 -1.13 4.96
N VAL A 190 20.76 -1.21 4.35
CA VAL A 190 21.16 -2.29 3.45
C VAL A 190 21.17 -3.63 4.20
N ALA A 191 21.85 -3.69 5.35
CA ALA A 191 21.92 -4.89 6.17
C ALA A 191 20.55 -5.29 6.73
N GLY A 192 19.71 -4.31 7.11
CA GLY A 192 18.33 -4.58 7.53
C GLY A 192 17.50 -5.26 6.43
N ASN A 193 17.62 -4.80 5.18
CA ASN A 193 16.97 -5.41 4.02
C ASN A 193 17.48 -6.84 3.75
N PHE A 194 18.80 -7.04 3.81
CA PHE A 194 19.42 -8.35 3.68
C PHE A 194 18.97 -9.32 4.76
N ALA A 195 19.00 -8.90 6.03
CA ALA A 195 18.61 -9.73 7.16
C ALA A 195 17.12 -10.11 7.09
N GLN A 196 16.24 -9.16 6.71
CA GLN A 196 14.81 -9.46 6.47
C GLN A 196 14.65 -10.52 5.38
N SER A 197 15.29 -10.31 4.23
CA SER A 197 15.15 -11.20 3.08
C SER A 197 15.72 -12.59 3.36
N LEU A 198 16.86 -12.66 4.05
CA LEU A 198 17.54 -13.90 4.42
C LEU A 198 16.73 -14.71 5.43
N LEU A 199 16.22 -14.07 6.49
CA LEU A 199 15.37 -14.75 7.46
C LEU A 199 14.08 -15.28 6.81
N ARG A 200 13.48 -14.46 5.94
CA ARG A 200 12.31 -14.86 5.15
C ARG A 200 12.59 -16.09 4.30
N LEU A 201 13.72 -16.11 3.58
CA LEU A 201 14.15 -17.24 2.77
C LEU A 201 14.35 -18.50 3.63
N ILE A 202 15.10 -18.40 4.73
CA ILE A 202 15.40 -19.54 5.61
C ILE A 202 14.10 -20.18 6.13
N VAL A 203 13.19 -19.36 6.66
CA VAL A 203 11.92 -19.87 7.21
C VAL A 203 11.05 -20.49 6.11
N LEU A 204 11.04 -19.92 4.91
CA LEU A 204 10.34 -20.48 3.76
C LEU A 204 10.89 -21.83 3.30
N LEU A 205 12.22 -21.97 3.23
CA LEU A 205 12.87 -23.23 2.87
C LEU A 205 12.59 -24.31 3.91
N ILE A 206 12.68 -23.99 5.20
CA ILE A 206 12.32 -24.91 6.30
C ILE A 206 10.85 -25.33 6.18
N ALA A 207 9.94 -24.40 5.90
CA ALA A 207 8.51 -24.69 5.76
C ALA A 207 8.17 -25.51 4.51
N GLN A 208 8.93 -25.37 3.43
CA GLN A 208 8.80 -26.18 2.22
C GLN A 208 9.36 -27.60 2.42
N GLY A 209 10.43 -27.74 3.20
CA GLY A 209 11.17 -28.98 3.35
C GLY A 209 12.32 -29.08 2.34
N ARG A 210 12.26 -30.06 1.43
CA ARG A 210 13.34 -30.26 0.43
C ARG A 210 13.15 -29.32 -0.78
N PRO A 211 14.13 -28.46 -1.10
CA PRO A 211 14.04 -27.62 -2.29
C PRO A 211 13.99 -28.51 -3.54
N PRO A 212 13.13 -28.19 -4.53
CA PRO A 212 13.06 -28.90 -5.78
C PRO A 212 14.23 -28.46 -6.66
N VAL A 213 15.46 -28.86 -6.29
CA VAL A 213 16.65 -28.59 -7.09
C VAL A 213 16.58 -29.48 -8.33
N GLY A 214 16.64 -28.87 -9.51
CA GLY A 214 16.72 -29.56 -10.80
C GLY A 214 17.90 -29.03 -11.61
N VAL A 215 18.50 -29.89 -12.42
CA VAL A 215 19.80 -29.62 -13.06
C VAL A 215 19.69 -28.50 -14.11
N LEU A 216 18.58 -28.40 -14.86
CA LEU A 216 18.32 -27.33 -15.84
C LEU A 216 16.81 -27.09 -16.03
N PRO A 217 16.38 -25.87 -16.42
CA PRO A 217 14.98 -25.60 -16.70
C PRO A 217 14.52 -26.32 -17.98
N GLU A 218 13.47 -27.14 -17.87
CA GLU A 218 12.83 -27.78 -19.01
C GLU A 218 12.15 -26.70 -19.89
N GLY A 219 12.67 -26.48 -21.11
CA GLY A 219 12.27 -25.34 -21.96
C GLY A 219 10.78 -25.28 -22.31
N ARG A 220 10.09 -26.43 -22.37
CA ARG A 220 8.63 -26.49 -22.60
C ARG A 220 7.85 -25.97 -21.38
N ALA A 221 8.20 -26.42 -20.17
CA ALA A 221 7.59 -25.94 -18.94
C ALA A 221 7.85 -24.44 -18.72
N LEU A 222 9.04 -23.95 -19.08
CA LEU A 222 9.38 -22.53 -18.99
C LEU A 222 8.56 -21.67 -19.97
N ARG A 223 8.38 -22.13 -21.22
CA ARG A 223 7.58 -21.41 -22.23
C ARG A 223 6.12 -21.25 -21.77
N ASP A 224 5.53 -22.29 -21.22
CA ASP A 224 4.15 -22.26 -20.71
C ASP A 224 3.99 -21.24 -19.56
N LEU A 225 4.96 -21.20 -18.65
CA LEU A 225 4.95 -20.26 -17.52
C LEU A 225 5.21 -18.81 -17.96
N MET A 226 6.14 -18.61 -18.91
CA MET A 226 6.50 -17.27 -19.41
C MET A 226 5.43 -16.64 -20.30
N TYR A 227 4.66 -17.44 -21.06
CA TYR A 227 3.54 -16.93 -21.85
C TYR A 227 2.53 -16.18 -20.96
N PHE A 228 2.20 -16.75 -19.80
CA PHE A 228 1.36 -16.10 -18.78
C PHE A 228 2.05 -14.90 -18.12
N GLY A 229 3.35 -15.00 -17.82
CA GLY A 229 4.11 -13.94 -17.15
C GLY A 229 4.27 -12.66 -17.96
N SER A 230 4.44 -12.76 -19.28
CA SER A 230 4.80 -11.63 -20.15
C SER A 230 3.78 -10.48 -20.17
N GLY A 231 2.47 -10.77 -20.27
CA GLY A 231 1.42 -9.76 -20.25
C GLY A 231 1.29 -9.05 -18.89
N HIS A 232 1.61 -9.77 -17.80
CA HIS A 232 1.60 -9.19 -16.44
C HIS A 232 2.79 -8.25 -16.21
N THR A 233 3.95 -8.56 -16.79
CA THR A 233 5.17 -7.75 -16.68
C THR A 233 4.98 -6.34 -17.24
N VAL A 234 4.38 -6.19 -18.43
CA VAL A 234 4.17 -4.87 -19.06
C VAL A 234 3.31 -3.96 -18.17
N ALA A 235 2.21 -4.49 -17.63
CA ALA A 235 1.35 -3.73 -16.72
C ALA A 235 2.06 -3.34 -15.42
N ARG A 236 2.92 -4.23 -14.89
CA ARG A 236 3.76 -3.93 -13.72
C ARG A 236 4.77 -2.84 -13.98
N VAL A 237 5.42 -2.83 -15.16
CA VAL A 237 6.38 -1.77 -15.52
C VAL A 237 5.70 -0.41 -15.54
N ALA A 238 4.57 -0.28 -16.22
CA ALA A 238 3.82 0.98 -16.26
C ALA A 238 3.37 1.43 -14.86
N HIS A 239 2.89 0.48 -14.04
CA HIS A 239 2.48 0.76 -12.67
C HIS A 239 3.64 1.16 -11.77
N TYR A 240 4.82 0.54 -11.95
CA TYR A 240 6.02 0.83 -11.17
C TYR A 240 6.46 2.28 -11.38
N TRP A 241 6.57 2.71 -12.64
CA TRP A 241 6.94 4.09 -12.96
C TRP A 241 5.87 5.10 -12.54
N ALA A 242 4.60 4.72 -12.52
CA ALA A 242 3.55 5.55 -11.95
C ALA A 242 3.67 5.79 -10.43
N LEU A 243 4.36 4.90 -9.72
CA LEU A 243 4.55 4.97 -8.27
C LEU A 243 5.94 5.45 -7.85
N GLN A 244 6.95 5.28 -8.69
CA GLN A 244 8.35 5.54 -8.37
C GLN A 244 9.00 6.58 -9.30
N GLY A 245 8.30 7.02 -10.34
CA GLY A 245 8.83 7.98 -11.31
C GLY A 245 9.18 9.33 -10.67
N ASP A 246 8.39 9.78 -9.71
CA ASP A 246 8.67 10.96 -8.90
C ASP A 246 9.96 10.79 -8.06
N ASN A 247 10.13 9.65 -7.39
CA ASN A 247 11.37 9.34 -6.65
C ASN A 247 12.60 9.32 -7.55
N LEU A 248 12.48 8.80 -8.78
CA LEU A 248 13.58 8.85 -9.76
C LEU A 248 13.96 10.29 -10.09
N VAL A 249 12.97 11.15 -10.36
CA VAL A 249 13.21 12.56 -10.67
C VAL A 249 13.84 13.29 -9.50
N VAL A 250 13.28 13.15 -8.29
CA VAL A 250 13.84 13.79 -7.09
C VAL A 250 15.27 13.34 -6.86
N GLY A 251 15.56 12.03 -6.97
CA GLY A 251 16.92 11.53 -6.82
C GLY A 251 17.87 12.14 -7.85
N ARG A 252 17.52 12.02 -9.13
CA ARG A 252 18.36 12.40 -10.26
C ARG A 252 18.72 13.90 -10.29
N TRP A 253 17.78 14.77 -9.91
CA TRP A 253 17.94 16.22 -10.06
C TRP A 253 18.08 16.99 -8.75
N LEU A 254 17.45 16.54 -7.66
CA LEU A 254 17.50 17.21 -6.35
C LEU A 254 18.49 16.56 -5.37
N GLY A 255 19.03 15.38 -5.71
CA GLY A 255 20.05 14.71 -4.94
C GLY A 255 19.51 13.87 -3.76
N PRO A 256 20.41 13.20 -3.01
CA PRO A 256 20.04 12.19 -2.03
C PRO A 256 19.30 12.77 -0.82
N ALA A 257 19.72 13.92 -0.29
CA ALA A 257 19.04 14.52 0.87
C ALA A 257 17.57 14.86 0.56
N ALA A 258 17.32 15.45 -0.61
CA ALA A 258 15.98 15.76 -1.07
C ALA A 258 15.14 14.51 -1.30
N LEU A 259 15.72 13.46 -1.91
CA LEU A 259 15.05 12.18 -2.09
C LEU A 259 14.68 11.51 -0.76
N GLY A 260 15.54 11.60 0.25
CA GLY A 260 15.24 11.11 1.59
C GLY A 260 14.05 11.84 2.22
N LEU A 261 14.08 13.18 2.20
CA LEU A 261 12.99 14.02 2.73
C LEU A 261 11.66 13.75 2.00
N TYR A 262 11.69 13.78 0.67
CA TYR A 262 10.53 13.52 -0.18
C TYR A 262 9.97 12.10 0.03
N GLY A 263 10.84 11.08 -0.01
CA GLY A 263 10.44 9.69 0.15
C GLY A 263 9.79 9.40 1.50
N ARG A 264 10.24 10.07 2.59
CA ARG A 264 9.60 9.95 3.90
C ARG A 264 8.27 10.68 3.97
N ALA A 265 8.16 11.89 3.43
CA ALA A 265 6.90 12.60 3.31
C ALA A 265 5.87 11.76 2.52
N TYR A 266 6.29 11.20 1.38
CA TYR A 266 5.46 10.32 0.57
C TYR A 266 5.04 9.06 1.34
N THR A 267 5.95 8.41 2.05
CA THR A 267 5.64 7.18 2.83
C THR A 267 4.63 7.46 3.94
N LEU A 268 4.78 8.56 4.68
CA LEU A 268 3.86 8.97 5.74
C LEU A 268 2.44 9.23 5.21
N MET A 269 2.31 9.83 4.02
CA MET A 269 1.02 10.00 3.35
C MET A 269 0.48 8.69 2.75
N ALA A 270 1.33 7.89 2.11
CA ALA A 270 0.93 6.72 1.33
C ALA A 270 0.48 5.54 2.20
N THR A 271 1.11 5.35 3.37
CA THR A 271 0.91 4.15 4.20
C THR A 271 -0.54 4.04 4.71
N PRO A 272 -1.15 5.10 5.30
CA PRO A 272 -2.57 5.06 5.67
C PRO A 272 -3.49 4.83 4.46
N ALA A 273 -3.25 5.53 3.34
CA ALA A 273 -4.03 5.36 2.11
C ALA A 273 -3.96 3.93 1.54
N ALA A 274 -2.81 3.26 1.69
CA ALA A 274 -2.64 1.88 1.30
C ALA A 274 -3.53 0.95 2.13
N LEU A 275 -3.43 1.03 3.46
CA LEU A 275 -4.20 0.19 4.40
C LEU A 275 -5.71 0.33 4.19
N PHE A 276 -6.21 1.57 4.18
CA PHE A 276 -7.65 1.82 3.99
C PHE A 276 -8.13 1.38 2.61
N GLY A 277 -7.35 1.71 1.57
CA GLY A 277 -7.67 1.32 0.21
C GLY A 277 -7.76 -0.18 0.02
N GLU A 278 -6.88 -0.96 0.64
CA GLU A 278 -6.92 -2.43 0.57
C GLU A 278 -8.10 -3.04 1.33
N ILE A 279 -8.43 -2.52 2.52
CA ILE A 279 -9.59 -3.00 3.28
C ILE A 279 -10.86 -2.83 2.45
N LEU A 280 -11.04 -1.65 1.85
CA LEU A 280 -12.20 -1.36 1.02
C LEU A 280 -12.21 -2.17 -0.26
N ASP A 281 -11.08 -2.29 -0.95
CA ASP A 281 -10.98 -3.06 -2.19
C ASP A 281 -11.37 -4.54 -1.95
N ASN A 282 -10.91 -5.15 -0.86
CA ASN A 282 -11.25 -6.53 -0.51
C ASN A 282 -12.73 -6.75 -0.19
N VAL A 283 -13.42 -5.73 0.33
CA VAL A 283 -14.84 -5.83 0.72
C VAL A 283 -15.76 -5.44 -0.43
N LEU A 284 -15.45 -4.37 -1.15
CA LEU A 284 -16.36 -3.77 -2.12
C LEU A 284 -16.20 -4.35 -3.53
N PHE A 285 -15.01 -4.84 -3.90
CA PHE A 285 -14.84 -5.50 -5.20
C PHE A 285 -15.77 -6.72 -5.35
N PRO A 286 -15.84 -7.69 -4.40
CA PRO A 286 -16.74 -8.83 -4.53
C PRO A 286 -18.22 -8.42 -4.59
N VAL A 287 -18.61 -7.43 -3.78
CA VAL A 287 -19.99 -6.92 -3.77
C VAL A 287 -20.35 -6.33 -5.14
N MET A 288 -19.48 -5.48 -5.70
CA MET A 288 -19.70 -4.89 -7.03
C MET A 288 -19.73 -5.95 -8.14
N ALA A 289 -18.91 -7.00 -8.05
CA ALA A 289 -18.91 -8.09 -9.02
C ALA A 289 -20.20 -8.92 -9.00
N LEU A 290 -20.80 -9.11 -7.82
CA LEU A 290 -22.09 -9.81 -7.66
C LEU A 290 -23.26 -9.02 -8.23
N VAL A 291 -23.25 -7.69 -8.08
CA VAL A 291 -24.34 -6.81 -8.53
C VAL A 291 -24.03 -6.11 -9.85
N GLN A 292 -22.97 -6.52 -10.58
CA GLN A 292 -22.53 -5.84 -11.81
C GLN A 292 -23.59 -5.82 -12.92
N GLY A 293 -24.51 -6.80 -12.92
CA GLY A 293 -25.64 -6.85 -13.86
C GLY A 293 -26.83 -5.99 -13.43
N GLU A 294 -26.82 -5.44 -12.22
CA GLU A 294 -27.90 -4.65 -11.65
C GLU A 294 -27.46 -3.18 -11.50
N GLN A 295 -27.68 -2.39 -12.56
CA GLN A 295 -27.15 -1.01 -12.66
C GLN A 295 -27.41 -0.15 -11.42
N GLN A 296 -28.63 -0.18 -10.88
CA GLN A 296 -29.00 0.61 -9.70
C GLN A 296 -28.24 0.17 -8.44
N ARG A 297 -28.06 -1.14 -8.23
CA ARG A 297 -27.32 -1.67 -7.08
C ARG A 297 -25.83 -1.40 -7.21
N LEU A 298 -25.27 -1.51 -8.42
CA LEU A 298 -23.88 -1.15 -8.70
C LEU A 298 -23.61 0.34 -8.43
N ALA A 299 -24.51 1.22 -8.89
CA ALA A 299 -24.46 2.65 -8.61
C ALA A 299 -24.47 2.96 -7.12
N LEU A 300 -25.37 2.32 -6.37
CA LEU A 300 -25.46 2.50 -4.93
C LEU A 300 -24.22 1.99 -4.20
N ALA A 301 -23.68 0.83 -4.58
CA ALA A 301 -22.45 0.28 -4.01
C ALA A 301 -21.25 1.21 -4.25
N TYR A 302 -21.09 1.71 -5.47
CA TYR A 302 -20.03 2.66 -5.82
C TYR A 302 -20.17 3.99 -5.08
N ARG A 303 -21.38 4.57 -5.04
CA ARG A 303 -21.67 5.82 -4.32
C ARG A 303 -21.39 5.70 -2.81
N ARG A 304 -21.83 4.62 -2.18
CA ARG A 304 -21.53 4.35 -0.76
C ARG A 304 -20.03 4.21 -0.54
N GLY A 305 -19.35 3.48 -1.42
CA GLY A 305 -17.91 3.30 -1.35
C GLY A 305 -17.13 4.63 -1.36
N ILE A 306 -17.41 5.52 -2.32
CA ILE A 306 -16.74 6.82 -2.40
C ILE A 306 -17.09 7.73 -1.21
N ALA A 307 -18.35 7.73 -0.75
CA ALA A 307 -18.78 8.52 0.40
C ALA A 307 -18.05 8.10 1.68
N LEU A 308 -17.92 6.77 1.92
CA LEU A 308 -17.23 6.23 3.08
C LEU A 308 -15.72 6.51 3.04
N ILE A 309 -15.10 6.43 1.86
CA ILE A 309 -13.70 6.86 1.69
C ILE A 309 -13.56 8.33 2.05
N ALA A 310 -14.44 9.18 1.51
CA ALA A 310 -14.38 10.62 1.73
C ALA A 310 -14.50 10.94 3.22
N LEU A 311 -15.43 10.29 3.92
CA LEU A 311 -15.71 10.51 5.34
C LEU A 311 -14.50 10.26 6.25
N ILE A 312 -13.60 9.37 5.85
CA ILE A 312 -12.38 9.07 6.62
C ILE A 312 -11.20 9.88 6.08
N MET A 313 -11.01 9.90 4.77
CA MET A 313 -9.79 10.45 4.15
C MET A 313 -9.76 11.98 4.13
N LEU A 314 -10.90 12.67 3.99
CA LEU A 314 -10.91 14.15 3.99
C LEU A 314 -10.56 14.73 5.38
N PRO A 315 -11.18 14.30 6.49
CA PRO A 315 -10.76 14.76 7.81
C PRO A 315 -9.33 14.36 8.14
N ALA A 316 -8.90 13.14 7.77
CA ALA A 316 -7.52 12.70 7.96
C ALA A 316 -6.53 13.55 7.17
N SER A 317 -6.88 13.96 5.95
CA SER A 317 -6.08 14.85 5.11
C SER A 317 -5.93 16.23 5.74
N ALA A 318 -7.02 16.85 6.20
CA ALA A 318 -7.01 18.13 6.88
C ALA A 318 -6.13 18.08 8.15
N LEU A 319 -6.32 17.04 8.97
CA LEU A 319 -5.55 16.85 10.20
C LEU A 319 -4.07 16.63 9.92
N LEU A 320 -3.73 15.81 8.90
CA LEU A 320 -2.36 15.58 8.46
C LEU A 320 -1.70 16.88 7.97
N CYS A 321 -2.40 17.73 7.22
CA CYS A 321 -1.85 18.99 6.73
C CYS A 321 -1.56 19.97 7.88
N VAL A 322 -2.48 20.07 8.85
CA VAL A 322 -2.30 20.96 10.01
C VAL A 322 -1.21 20.46 10.94
N THR A 323 -1.16 19.16 11.21
CA THR A 323 -0.24 18.55 12.18
C THR A 323 1.06 18.02 11.55
N ALA A 324 1.30 18.27 10.26
CA ALA A 324 2.51 17.83 9.56
C ALA A 324 3.82 18.28 10.25
N PRO A 325 3.97 19.53 10.75
CA PRO A 325 5.18 19.94 11.47
C PRO A 325 5.44 19.07 12.70
N GLU A 326 4.39 18.77 13.47
CA GLU A 326 4.48 17.94 14.67
C GLU A 326 4.69 16.48 14.33
N ILE A 327 3.99 15.94 13.34
CA ILE A 327 4.17 14.57 12.88
C ILE A 327 5.63 14.38 12.47
N VAL A 328 6.18 15.26 11.62
CA VAL A 328 7.59 15.17 11.20
C VAL A 328 8.53 15.32 12.39
N GLY A 329 8.32 16.31 13.26
CA GLY A 329 9.17 16.55 14.42
C GLY A 329 9.17 15.41 15.44
N VAL A 330 8.01 14.80 15.70
CA VAL A 330 7.83 13.71 16.67
C VAL A 330 8.23 12.36 16.07
N VAL A 331 7.81 12.06 14.84
CA VAL A 331 8.03 10.75 14.20
C VAL A 331 9.45 10.65 13.64
N LEU A 332 9.90 11.66 12.88
CA LEU A 332 11.18 11.59 12.18
C LEU A 332 12.29 12.33 12.95
N GLY A 333 11.95 13.42 13.64
CA GLY A 333 12.89 14.27 14.38
C GLY A 333 13.23 15.58 13.67
N PRO A 334 14.01 16.46 14.33
CA PRO A 334 14.26 17.83 13.86
C PRO A 334 15.06 17.92 12.56
N ARG A 335 15.83 16.89 12.19
CA ARG A 335 16.59 16.84 10.92
C ARG A 335 15.70 16.70 9.68
N TRP A 336 14.41 16.49 9.87
CA TRP A 336 13.46 16.17 8.81
C TRP A 336 12.51 17.31 8.49
N THR A 337 12.70 18.51 9.06
CA THR A 337 11.84 19.68 8.85
C THR A 337 11.63 20.03 7.37
N GLY A 338 12.63 19.80 6.51
CA GLY A 338 12.50 19.97 5.06
C GLY A 338 11.46 19.05 4.39
N ALA A 339 10.97 18.01 5.07
CA ALA A 339 9.90 17.13 4.60
C ALA A 339 8.49 17.68 4.90
N VAL A 340 8.35 18.68 5.77
CA VAL A 340 7.04 19.19 6.24
C VAL A 340 6.20 19.71 5.08
N ALA A 341 6.75 20.63 4.27
CA ALA A 341 6.02 21.21 3.15
C ALA A 341 5.58 20.12 2.14
N ALA A 342 6.47 19.19 1.84
CA ALA A 342 6.16 18.05 0.97
C ALA A 342 5.03 17.18 1.55
N LEU A 343 5.05 16.91 2.86
CA LEU A 343 4.01 16.14 3.53
C LEU A 343 2.66 16.86 3.52
N GLN A 344 2.63 18.18 3.70
CA GLN A 344 1.39 18.97 3.63
C GLN A 344 0.78 18.93 2.23
N ILE A 345 1.59 19.18 1.19
CA ILE A 345 1.14 19.18 -0.20
C ILE A 345 0.65 17.79 -0.61
N LEU A 346 1.45 16.75 -0.34
CA LEU A 346 1.07 15.37 -0.63
C LEU A 346 -0.14 14.92 0.21
N GLY A 347 -0.21 15.38 1.46
CA GLY A 347 -1.28 15.09 2.41
C GLY A 347 -2.64 15.60 1.94
N ALA A 348 -2.69 16.77 1.28
CA ALA A 348 -3.90 17.26 0.60
C ALA A 348 -4.41 16.30 -0.49
N GLY A 349 -3.52 15.48 -1.06
CA GLY A 349 -3.84 14.48 -2.06
C GLY A 349 -4.34 13.13 -1.52
N LEU A 350 -4.46 12.97 -0.18
CA LEU A 350 -4.81 11.70 0.46
C LEU A 350 -6.16 11.15 -0.04
N LEU A 351 -7.18 12.01 -0.19
CA LEU A 351 -8.46 11.62 -0.76
C LEU A 351 -8.30 11.09 -2.18
N PHE A 352 -7.61 11.83 -3.06
CA PHE A 352 -7.44 11.48 -4.46
C PHE A 352 -6.71 10.14 -4.62
N ARG A 353 -5.68 9.93 -3.80
CA ARG A 353 -4.91 8.68 -3.75
C ARG A 353 -5.73 7.48 -3.26
N THR A 354 -6.67 7.65 -2.35
CA THR A 354 -7.47 6.51 -1.87
C THR A 354 -8.72 6.28 -2.72
N SER A 355 -9.40 7.35 -3.14
CA SER A 355 -10.69 7.28 -3.83
C SER A 355 -10.58 6.75 -5.26
N HIS A 356 -9.45 6.94 -5.97
CA HIS A 356 -9.25 6.32 -7.28
C HIS A 356 -9.31 4.77 -7.21
N LYS A 357 -8.95 4.16 -6.06
CA LYS A 357 -9.05 2.71 -5.87
C LYS A 357 -10.49 2.20 -5.92
N MET A 358 -11.48 3.00 -5.50
CA MET A 358 -12.89 2.61 -5.64
C MET A 358 -13.31 2.51 -7.11
N SER A 359 -12.85 3.48 -7.89
CA SER A 359 -13.06 3.50 -9.35
C SER A 359 -12.29 2.37 -10.04
N ASP A 360 -11.17 1.95 -9.45
CA ASP A 360 -10.42 0.77 -9.84
C ASP A 360 -11.24 -0.51 -9.61
N SER A 361 -11.83 -0.67 -8.42
CA SER A 361 -12.65 -1.84 -8.05
C SER A 361 -13.82 -2.02 -9.01
N ILE A 362 -14.59 -0.96 -9.31
CA ILE A 362 -15.71 -1.05 -10.27
C ILE A 362 -15.23 -1.37 -11.67
N ALA A 363 -14.13 -0.76 -12.14
CA ALA A 363 -13.57 -1.04 -13.46
C ALA A 363 -13.12 -2.50 -13.60
N ARG A 364 -12.56 -3.09 -12.54
CA ARG A 364 -12.24 -4.53 -12.51
C ARG A 364 -13.50 -5.38 -12.46
N ALA A 365 -14.49 -5.01 -11.64
CA ALA A 365 -15.72 -5.77 -11.48
C ALA A 365 -16.50 -5.88 -12.80
N THR A 366 -16.53 -4.82 -13.62
CA THR A 366 -17.24 -4.79 -14.91
C THR A 366 -16.36 -5.13 -16.12
N GLY A 367 -15.14 -5.62 -15.93
CA GLY A 367 -14.25 -6.01 -17.03
C GLY A 367 -13.62 -4.87 -17.86
N ALA A 368 -13.66 -3.61 -17.39
CA ALA A 368 -13.16 -2.42 -18.10
C ALA A 368 -11.62 -2.25 -18.00
N VAL A 369 -10.87 -3.35 -18.07
CA VAL A 369 -9.42 -3.42 -17.75
C VAL A 369 -8.57 -2.57 -18.69
N TYR A 370 -8.83 -2.58 -20.00
CA TYR A 370 -8.09 -1.77 -20.97
C TYR A 370 -8.34 -0.27 -20.81
N ARG A 371 -9.59 0.12 -20.52
CA ARG A 371 -9.97 1.51 -20.24
C ARG A 371 -9.29 2.04 -18.98
N ARG A 372 -9.04 1.17 -18.01
CA ARG A 372 -8.25 1.48 -16.82
C ARG A 372 -6.75 1.60 -17.15
N ALA A 373 -6.20 0.67 -17.92
CA ALA A 373 -4.76 0.60 -18.21
C ALA A 373 -4.22 1.88 -18.87
N TRP A 374 -4.91 2.43 -19.88
CA TRP A 374 -4.42 3.65 -20.53
C TRP A 374 -4.46 4.88 -19.60
N ARG A 375 -5.47 4.98 -18.71
CA ARG A 375 -5.54 6.05 -17.70
C ARG A 375 -4.36 5.98 -16.73
N GLN A 376 -3.97 4.77 -16.34
CA GLN A 376 -2.76 4.57 -15.53
C GLN A 376 -1.49 5.03 -16.27
N GLY A 377 -1.43 4.82 -17.59
CA GLY A 377 -0.35 5.34 -18.43
C GLY A 377 -0.30 6.87 -18.44
N VAL A 378 -1.46 7.52 -18.58
CA VAL A 378 -1.56 9.00 -18.49
C VAL A 378 -1.12 9.49 -17.10
N TYR A 379 -1.56 8.83 -16.04
CA TYR A 379 -1.12 9.16 -14.68
C TYR A 379 0.40 9.04 -14.51
N ALA A 380 1.01 7.98 -15.03
CA ALA A 380 2.47 7.82 -14.99
C ALA A 380 3.20 8.95 -15.74
N ALA A 381 2.71 9.31 -16.93
CA ALA A 381 3.27 10.40 -17.72
C ALA A 381 3.14 11.76 -17.00
N LEU A 382 2.00 12.03 -16.36
CA LEU A 382 1.78 13.25 -15.58
C LEU A 382 2.67 13.32 -14.35
N VAL A 383 2.88 12.20 -13.64
CA VAL A 383 3.78 12.14 -12.48
C VAL A 383 5.22 12.43 -12.91
N ILE A 384 5.72 11.76 -13.95
CA ILE A 384 7.11 11.91 -14.38
C ILE A 384 7.35 13.29 -15.02
N GLY A 385 6.51 13.68 -15.98
CA GLY A 385 6.62 14.97 -16.65
C GLY A 385 6.39 16.14 -15.69
N GLY A 386 5.39 16.01 -14.83
CA GLY A 386 5.10 16.99 -13.78
C GLY A 386 6.25 17.10 -12.78
N ALA A 387 6.80 15.99 -12.29
CA ALA A 387 7.96 16.01 -11.39
C ALA A 387 9.19 16.63 -12.08
N TRP A 388 9.41 16.33 -13.36
CA TRP A 388 10.53 16.89 -14.13
C TRP A 388 10.44 18.41 -14.28
N VAL A 389 9.23 18.96 -14.42
CA VAL A 389 9.00 20.41 -14.37
C VAL A 389 9.11 20.91 -12.92
N GLY A 390 8.46 20.23 -11.98
CA GLY A 390 8.37 20.58 -10.56
C GLY A 390 9.71 20.66 -9.84
N GLN A 391 10.72 19.89 -10.27
CA GLN A 391 12.06 19.91 -9.68
C GLN A 391 12.74 21.28 -9.72
N HIS A 392 12.36 22.18 -10.65
CA HIS A 392 12.86 23.55 -10.68
C HIS A 392 12.48 24.38 -9.44
N TRP A 393 11.42 23.99 -8.72
CA TRP A 393 11.01 24.58 -7.44
C TRP A 393 11.31 23.66 -6.24
N GLY A 394 12.25 22.72 -6.42
CA GLY A 394 12.67 21.79 -5.37
C GLY A 394 11.60 20.77 -4.99
N ILE A 395 11.68 20.29 -3.74
CA ILE A 395 10.83 19.21 -3.23
C ILE A 395 9.35 19.60 -3.25
N ALA A 396 9.03 20.85 -2.90
CA ALA A 396 7.66 21.35 -2.90
C ALA A 396 7.07 21.37 -4.31
N GLY A 397 7.83 21.81 -5.32
CA GLY A 397 7.40 21.79 -6.72
C GLY A 397 7.07 20.38 -7.22
N VAL A 398 7.91 19.39 -6.89
CA VAL A 398 7.62 17.98 -7.21
C VAL A 398 6.36 17.50 -6.48
N ALA A 399 6.20 17.82 -5.20
CA ALA A 399 5.01 17.46 -4.44
C ALA A 399 3.73 18.05 -5.05
N TYR A 400 3.75 19.30 -5.52
CA TYR A 400 2.63 19.92 -6.22
C TYR A 400 2.32 19.22 -7.54
N ALA A 401 3.35 18.87 -8.31
CA ALA A 401 3.16 18.14 -9.56
C ALA A 401 2.51 16.77 -9.33
N VAL A 402 2.94 16.05 -8.30
CA VAL A 402 2.33 14.76 -7.92
C VAL A 402 0.90 14.95 -7.41
N LEU A 403 0.63 15.99 -6.63
CA LEU A 403 -0.73 16.34 -6.21
C LEU A 403 -1.64 16.58 -7.43
N VAL A 404 -1.20 17.38 -8.40
CA VAL A 404 -1.95 17.65 -9.64
C VAL A 404 -2.18 16.36 -10.42
N ALA A 405 -1.14 15.52 -10.58
CA ALA A 405 -1.27 14.23 -11.25
C ALA A 405 -2.26 13.30 -10.53
N LEU A 406 -2.24 13.25 -9.20
CA LEU A 406 -3.21 12.51 -8.38
C LEU A 406 -4.64 13.03 -8.59
N THR A 407 -4.84 14.34 -8.60
CA THR A 407 -6.15 14.96 -8.83
C THR A 407 -6.67 14.63 -10.23
N ILE A 408 -5.84 14.76 -11.28
CA ILE A 408 -6.23 14.41 -12.64
C ILE A 408 -6.57 12.92 -12.74
N ASN A 409 -5.74 12.04 -12.17
CA ASN A 409 -6.02 10.60 -12.15
C ASN A 409 -7.32 10.27 -11.42
N PHE A 410 -7.57 10.92 -10.28
CA PHE A 410 -8.83 10.79 -9.55
C PHE A 410 -10.02 11.18 -10.42
N LEU A 411 -9.97 12.31 -11.14
CA LEU A 411 -11.04 12.73 -12.04
C LEU A 411 -11.22 11.78 -13.24
N LEU A 412 -10.13 11.33 -13.86
CA LEU A 412 -10.17 10.38 -14.98
C LEU A 412 -10.78 9.03 -14.57
N MET A 413 -10.42 8.56 -13.37
CA MET A 413 -10.93 7.31 -12.81
C MET A 413 -12.38 7.47 -12.32
N ALA A 414 -12.73 8.60 -11.69
CA ALA A 414 -14.11 8.92 -11.34
C ALA A 414 -15.00 8.97 -12.59
N GLN A 415 -14.55 9.61 -13.67
CA GLN A 415 -15.26 9.62 -14.94
C GLN A 415 -15.54 8.19 -15.46
N LEU A 416 -14.55 7.29 -15.36
CA LEU A 416 -14.74 5.88 -15.73
C LEU A 416 -15.76 5.19 -14.81
N GLY A 417 -15.62 5.36 -13.50
CA GLY A 417 -16.55 4.80 -12.50
C GLY A 417 -17.98 5.28 -12.69
N LEU A 418 -18.17 6.57 -13.00
CA LEU A 418 -19.49 7.16 -13.29
C LEU A 418 -20.10 6.58 -14.57
N ARG A 419 -19.31 6.43 -15.65
CA ARG A 419 -19.78 5.79 -16.89
C ARG A 419 -20.19 4.34 -16.68
N LEU A 420 -19.46 3.59 -15.85
CA LEU A 420 -19.76 2.18 -15.58
C LEU A 420 -20.96 2.02 -14.63
N SER A 421 -21.05 2.86 -13.60
CA SER A 421 -22.16 2.85 -12.64
C SER A 421 -23.44 3.54 -13.14
N GLY A 422 -23.36 4.37 -14.18
CA GLY A 422 -24.50 5.18 -14.65
C GLY A 422 -24.83 6.36 -13.73
N LEU A 423 -23.95 6.68 -12.78
CA LEU A 423 -24.11 7.85 -11.91
C LEU A 423 -23.72 9.14 -12.65
N GLN A 424 -24.32 10.24 -12.21
CA GLN A 424 -23.97 11.58 -12.66
C GLN A 424 -22.95 12.24 -11.74
N TRP A 425 -22.18 13.20 -12.27
CA TRP A 425 -21.23 14.01 -11.49
C TRP A 425 -21.88 14.72 -10.31
N ARG A 426 -23.15 15.14 -10.42
CA ARG A 426 -23.90 15.74 -9.30
C ARG A 426 -23.98 14.80 -8.10
N SER A 427 -24.34 13.53 -8.34
CA SER A 427 -24.41 12.52 -7.29
C SER A 427 -23.03 12.14 -6.73
N PHE A 428 -21.98 12.27 -7.55
CA PHE A 428 -20.60 12.02 -7.12
C PHE A 428 -20.13 13.08 -6.12
N TRP A 429 -20.27 14.35 -6.47
CA TRP A 429 -19.84 15.46 -5.62
C TRP A 429 -20.72 15.59 -4.38
N SER A 430 -22.03 15.37 -4.50
CA SER A 430 -22.93 15.39 -3.33
C SER A 430 -22.56 14.34 -2.28
N ALA A 431 -22.02 13.19 -2.70
CA ALA A 431 -21.54 12.15 -1.79
C ALA A 431 -20.29 12.55 -0.99
N HIS A 432 -19.53 13.55 -1.45
CA HIS A 432 -18.34 14.05 -0.76
C HIS A 432 -18.64 15.26 0.16
N LEU A 433 -19.77 15.95 -0.04
CA LEU A 433 -20.10 17.17 0.70
C LEU A 433 -20.14 16.99 2.24
N PRO A 434 -20.80 15.95 2.81
CA PRO A 434 -20.81 15.77 4.26
C PRO A 434 -19.42 15.59 4.84
N ALA A 435 -18.59 14.80 4.16
CA ALA A 435 -17.21 14.56 4.53
C ALA A 435 -16.33 15.82 4.40
N LEU A 436 -16.60 16.66 3.39
CA LEU A 436 -15.93 17.95 3.23
C LEU A 436 -16.30 18.90 4.38
N ASN A 437 -17.58 18.98 4.75
CA ASN A 437 -18.03 19.77 5.89
C ASN A 437 -17.35 19.31 7.19
N LEU A 438 -17.28 18.00 7.41
CA LEU A 438 -16.57 17.42 8.55
C LEU A 438 -15.09 17.77 8.52
N ALA A 439 -14.44 17.65 7.37
CA ALA A 439 -13.02 17.96 7.22
C ALA A 439 -12.71 19.44 7.44
N VAL A 440 -13.55 20.35 6.95
CA VAL A 440 -13.40 21.79 7.19
C VAL A 440 -13.58 22.10 8.66
N ALA A 441 -14.63 21.57 9.31
CA ALA A 441 -14.89 21.82 10.72
C ALA A 441 -13.80 21.22 11.64
N SER A 442 -13.37 19.98 11.38
CA SER A 442 -12.28 19.34 12.10
C SER A 442 -10.92 19.99 11.81
N GLY A 443 -10.68 20.42 10.57
CA GLY A 443 -9.46 21.11 10.15
C GLY A 443 -9.32 22.50 10.78
N ALA A 444 -10.42 23.27 10.84
CA ALA A 444 -10.45 24.55 11.53
C ALA A 444 -10.20 24.39 13.03
N ALA A 445 -10.83 23.40 13.67
CA ALA A 445 -10.56 23.06 15.08
C ALA A 445 -9.10 22.63 15.28
N ALA A 446 -8.55 21.81 14.37
CA ALA A 446 -7.15 21.38 14.42
C ALA A 446 -6.21 22.58 14.33
N TRP A 447 -6.48 23.49 13.41
CA TRP A 447 -5.66 24.67 13.18
C TRP A 447 -5.69 25.62 14.38
N ALA A 448 -6.87 25.87 14.95
CA ALA A 448 -7.02 26.71 16.13
C ALA A 448 -6.31 26.11 17.36
N VAL A 449 -6.51 24.81 17.62
CA VAL A 449 -5.89 24.11 18.75
C VAL A 449 -4.37 24.05 18.57
N ALA A 450 -3.88 23.58 17.42
CA ALA A 450 -2.45 23.51 17.16
C ALA A 450 -1.79 24.89 17.21
N GLY A 451 -2.45 25.91 16.65
CA GLY A 451 -1.99 27.31 16.70
C GLY A 451 -1.85 27.83 18.12
N ALA A 452 -2.87 27.63 18.96
CA ALA A 452 -2.84 28.05 20.36
C ALA A 452 -1.75 27.31 21.16
N LEU A 453 -1.63 26.00 20.99
CA LEU A 453 -0.63 25.20 21.70
C LEU A 453 0.80 25.51 21.25
N ARG A 454 1.01 25.82 19.96
CA ARG A 454 2.30 26.31 19.45
C ARG A 454 2.65 27.67 20.02
N HIS A 455 1.68 28.58 20.13
CA HIS A 455 1.91 29.91 20.71
C HIS A 455 2.22 29.86 22.21
N ALA A 456 1.77 28.81 22.89
CA ALA A 456 2.14 28.51 24.28
C ALA A 456 3.50 27.77 24.41
N ASP A 457 4.30 27.68 23.34
CA ASP A 457 5.60 27.02 23.28
C ASP A 457 5.60 25.56 23.79
N LEU A 458 4.49 24.86 23.61
CA LEU A 458 4.38 23.47 24.04
C LEU A 458 5.20 22.53 23.15
N PRO A 459 5.77 21.44 23.70
CA PRO A 459 6.51 20.45 22.92
C PRO A 459 5.68 19.87 21.76
N ALA A 460 6.31 19.60 20.61
CA ALA A 460 5.62 19.07 19.42
C ALA A 460 4.79 17.80 19.70
N ALA A 461 5.22 16.95 20.64
CA ALA A 461 4.49 15.76 21.05
C ALA A 461 3.16 16.08 21.77
N SER A 462 3.15 17.06 22.67
CA SER A 462 1.91 17.47 23.35
C SER A 462 0.99 18.20 22.40
N VAL A 463 1.51 19.06 21.52
CA VAL A 463 0.74 19.71 20.44
C VAL A 463 0.06 18.65 19.58
N LEU A 464 0.79 17.61 19.14
CA LEU A 464 0.24 16.53 18.32
C LEU A 464 -0.88 15.80 19.05
N VAL A 465 -0.60 15.26 20.25
CA VAL A 465 -1.56 14.42 20.99
C VAL A 465 -2.82 15.22 21.36
N ALA A 466 -2.66 16.45 21.85
CA ALA A 466 -3.79 17.31 22.19
C ALA A 466 -4.60 17.71 20.96
N THR A 467 -3.96 18.08 19.85
CA THR A 467 -4.66 18.41 18.61
C THR A 467 -5.44 17.22 18.08
N LEU A 468 -4.83 16.03 18.01
CA LEU A 468 -5.52 14.81 17.57
C LEU A 468 -6.70 14.44 18.50
N GLY A 469 -6.49 14.50 19.82
CA GLY A 469 -7.51 14.15 20.81
C GLY A 469 -8.71 15.12 20.79
N ILE A 470 -8.44 16.42 20.82
CA ILE A 470 -9.48 17.46 20.83
C ILE A 470 -10.25 17.47 19.51
N THR A 471 -9.57 17.34 18.37
CA THR A 471 -10.23 17.31 17.05
C THR A 471 -11.06 16.06 16.83
N LEU A 472 -10.62 14.91 17.35
CA LEU A 472 -11.41 13.69 17.35
C LEU A 472 -12.65 13.83 18.22
N GLY A 473 -12.50 14.37 19.44
CA GLY A 473 -13.63 14.68 20.31
C GLY A 473 -14.63 15.63 19.65
N TRP A 474 -14.14 16.69 19.01
CA TRP A 474 -14.94 17.66 18.25
C TRP A 474 -15.68 17.00 17.09
N ALA A 475 -14.99 16.19 16.27
CA ALA A 475 -15.61 15.46 15.16
C ALA A 475 -16.73 14.52 15.65
N LEU A 476 -16.52 13.81 16.77
CA LEU A 476 -17.52 12.95 17.38
C LEU A 476 -18.73 13.73 17.89
N LEU A 477 -18.54 14.91 18.48
CA LEU A 477 -19.63 15.79 18.89
C LEU A 477 -20.43 16.30 17.68
N LEU A 478 -19.76 16.76 16.63
CA LEU A 478 -20.42 17.18 15.38
C LEU A 478 -21.27 16.07 14.79
N VAL A 479 -20.72 14.86 14.73
CA VAL A 479 -21.45 13.66 14.28
C VAL A 479 -22.60 13.31 15.21
N ARG A 480 -22.47 13.51 16.52
CA ARG A 480 -23.54 13.23 17.49
C ARG A 480 -24.72 14.19 17.37
N TYR A 481 -24.47 15.48 17.19
CA TYR A 481 -25.50 16.53 17.20
C TYR A 481 -26.08 16.84 15.82
N ALA A 482 -25.30 16.68 14.75
CA ALA A 482 -25.74 16.93 13.38
C ALA A 482 -25.33 15.80 12.41
N PRO A 483 -25.71 14.53 12.69
CA PRO A 483 -25.26 13.38 11.90
C PRO A 483 -25.65 13.49 10.42
N GLY A 484 -26.83 14.04 10.09
CA GLY A 484 -27.26 14.22 8.70
C GLY A 484 -26.35 15.16 7.90
N TRP A 485 -25.82 16.20 8.53
CA TRP A 485 -24.96 17.20 7.88
C TRP A 485 -23.53 16.70 7.66
N PHE A 486 -22.98 15.95 8.62
CA PHE A 486 -21.59 15.50 8.61
C PHE A 486 -21.37 14.09 8.07
N LEU A 487 -22.38 13.21 8.17
CA LEU A 487 -22.30 11.84 7.65
C LEU A 487 -23.04 11.65 6.32
N GLY A 488 -24.04 12.49 6.04
CA GLY A 488 -24.95 12.28 4.93
C GLY A 488 -25.79 11.01 5.06
N GLN A 489 -26.52 10.67 4.01
CA GLN A 489 -27.38 9.49 3.99
C GLN A 489 -26.57 8.19 4.05
N GLU A 490 -25.41 8.16 3.40
CA GLU A 490 -24.54 7.01 3.27
C GLU A 490 -23.83 6.69 4.58
N GLY A 491 -23.35 7.71 5.30
CA GLY A 491 -22.75 7.52 6.63
C GLY A 491 -23.79 7.16 7.69
N LEU A 492 -25.00 7.72 7.62
CA LEU A 492 -26.13 7.32 8.47
C LEU A 492 -26.50 5.85 8.26
N TRP A 493 -26.62 5.41 7.01
CA TRP A 493 -26.85 4.02 6.65
C TRP A 493 -25.76 3.09 7.22
N MET A 494 -24.50 3.50 7.17
CA MET A 494 -23.40 2.73 7.76
C MET A 494 -23.54 2.62 9.27
N LEU A 495 -23.83 3.72 9.98
CA LEU A 495 -24.04 3.70 11.42
C LEU A 495 -25.18 2.77 11.83
N GLU A 496 -26.30 2.80 11.10
CA GLU A 496 -27.44 1.92 11.35
C GLU A 496 -27.09 0.45 11.11
N THR A 497 -26.35 0.16 10.04
CA THR A 497 -25.86 -1.20 9.73
C THR A 497 -24.93 -1.72 10.82
N LEU A 498 -24.05 -0.87 11.37
CA LEU A 498 -23.16 -1.23 12.47
C LEU A 498 -23.94 -1.45 13.78
N ARG A 499 -24.94 -0.61 14.08
CA ARG A 499 -25.79 -0.76 15.28
C ARG A 499 -26.60 -2.05 15.27
N THR A 500 -27.16 -2.41 14.12
CA THR A 500 -27.98 -3.62 13.97
C THR A 500 -27.16 -4.91 13.97
N ARG A 501 -25.87 -4.86 13.60
CA ARG A 501 -24.96 -6.01 13.56
C ARG A 501 -24.01 -6.13 14.75
N ALA A 502 -23.92 -5.13 15.64
CA ALA A 502 -23.07 -5.21 16.81
C ALA A 502 -23.63 -6.21 17.84
N PRO A 503 -22.90 -7.30 18.18
CA PRO A 503 -23.35 -8.26 19.19
C PRO A 503 -23.39 -7.70 20.62
N PHE A 504 -22.86 -6.49 20.84
CA PHE A 504 -22.80 -5.83 22.16
C PHE A 504 -24.04 -5.00 22.54
N ALA A 505 -25.00 -4.78 21.64
CA ALA A 505 -26.17 -3.92 21.94
C ALA A 505 -27.44 -4.70 22.33
N ARG A 506 -27.41 -6.03 22.39
CA ARG A 506 -28.54 -6.84 22.91
C ARG A 506 -28.33 -7.14 24.39
N GLY A 507 -28.35 -6.07 25.18
CA GLY A 507 -28.21 -6.13 26.63
C GLY A 507 -29.17 -5.23 27.38
N SER A 508 -30.33 -4.88 26.80
CA SER A 508 -31.51 -4.37 27.54
C SER A 508 -32.61 -3.97 26.56
N ALA A 509 -33.55 -4.87 26.28
CA ALA A 509 -34.94 -4.57 25.93
C ALA A 509 -35.61 -5.88 25.52
N SER A 510 -36.16 -6.59 26.51
CA SER A 510 -37.24 -7.52 26.28
C SER A 510 -38.48 -6.74 25.83
N ARG A 511 -38.89 -6.88 24.57
CA ARG A 511 -40.31 -6.85 24.21
C ARG A 511 -40.61 -7.92 23.15
N PRO A 512 -41.70 -8.70 23.33
CA PRO A 512 -42.06 -9.79 22.45
C PRO A 512 -42.77 -9.25 21.21
N MET A 513 -42.37 -9.73 20.03
CA MET A 513 -43.14 -9.56 18.79
C MET A 513 -43.80 -10.90 18.49
N ALA A 514 -45.06 -11.03 18.89
CA ALA A 514 -45.97 -12.08 18.46
C ALA A 514 -47.27 -11.41 18.01
N ALA A 515 -47.83 -11.94 16.92
CA ALA A 515 -49.10 -11.59 16.28
C ALA A 515 -49.11 -10.30 15.42
N GLU A 516 -48.95 -10.46 14.12
CA GLU A 516 -50.05 -10.33 13.14
C GLU A 516 -49.48 -10.39 11.71
N LEU A 517 -49.99 -11.32 10.91
CA LEU A 517 -50.27 -11.25 9.47
C LEU A 517 -50.63 -12.66 8.98
N ARG A 518 -51.94 -12.94 9.02
CA ARG A 518 -52.60 -13.74 7.99
C ARG A 518 -52.93 -12.83 6.82
#